data_AF-A0A1Y1XHY5-F1
#
_entry.id   AF-A0A1Y1XHY5-F1
#
_cell.length_a   1.000
_cell.length_b   1.000
_cell.length_c   1.000
_cell.angle_alpha   90.00
_cell.angle_beta   90.00
_cell.angle_gamma   90.00
#
_symmetry.space_group_name_H-M   'P 1'
#
loop_
_entity.id
_entity.type
_entity.pdbx_description
1 polymer ?
#
loop_
_entity_poly.entity_id
_entity_poly.type
_entity_poly.pdbx_seq_one_letter_code
_entity_poly.pdbx_strand_id
1 'polypeptide(L)'
;MQLITSSSQFDSELAKAGKKLVVVDFFAVWCGPCKMLEGPLHELSRKYGKGAIFLQVDVDQSSDLAGRMGVRAMPTIQFFKNSSKVGEVVGPDVGAIESLIKQHYVELDAFSGSGKRLGEVSAANTNPVPHDVSSSNRQFNEKLEENDCLIQIRLMNGENVRELFKADDTIQKVYEFVASKVGKSTNTFRLSTSFPRKMYEGAELQKTLKEENLTPRGQLIAMAK
;
A
#
# COMPACT_ATOMS: atom_id res chain seq x y z
N MET A 1 -17.23 11.92 7.33
CA MET A 1 -17.49 11.11 6.10
C MET A 1 -19.00 11.01 5.92
N GLN A 2 -19.52 10.68 4.74
CA GLN A 2 -20.97 10.58 4.52
C GLN A 2 -21.45 9.14 4.68
N LEU A 3 -22.42 8.89 5.56
CA LEU A 3 -23.11 7.61 5.67
C LEU A 3 -24.08 7.43 4.50
N ILE A 4 -24.05 6.24 3.90
CA ILE A 4 -24.94 5.80 2.84
C ILE A 4 -25.85 4.70 3.39
N THR A 5 -27.16 4.87 3.22
CA THR A 5 -28.18 3.98 3.80
C THR A 5 -29.01 3.23 2.76
N SER A 6 -28.75 3.43 1.46
CA SER A 6 -29.48 2.76 0.38
C SER A 6 -28.66 2.65 -0.92
N SER A 7 -28.96 1.62 -1.70
CA SER A 7 -28.33 1.39 -3.02
C SER A 7 -28.54 2.56 -4.01
N SER A 8 -29.70 3.24 -3.99
CA SER A 8 -29.96 4.39 -4.87
C SER A 8 -29.16 5.64 -4.48
N GLN A 9 -28.98 5.89 -3.17
CA GLN A 9 -28.11 6.95 -2.68
C GLN A 9 -26.64 6.67 -3.07
N PHE A 10 -26.20 5.42 -2.94
CA PHE A 10 -24.85 4.99 -3.34
C PHE A 10 -24.58 5.29 -4.82
N ASP A 11 -25.46 4.84 -5.71
CA ASP A 11 -25.33 5.01 -7.16
C ASP A 11 -25.36 6.50 -7.54
N SER A 12 -26.16 7.31 -6.83
CA SER A 12 -26.20 8.76 -7.01
C SER A 12 -24.89 9.46 -6.61
N GLU A 13 -24.27 9.07 -5.49
CA GLU A 13 -22.97 9.64 -5.07
C GLU A 13 -21.82 9.22 -5.99
N LEU A 14 -21.81 7.98 -6.49
CA LEU A 14 -20.85 7.55 -7.51
C LEU A 14 -20.96 8.37 -8.80
N ALA A 15 -22.19 8.66 -9.25
CA ALA A 15 -22.43 9.50 -10.42
C ALA A 15 -21.99 10.96 -10.20
N LYS A 16 -22.32 11.54 -9.04
CA LYS A 16 -21.92 12.93 -8.67
C LYS A 16 -20.42 13.12 -8.53
N ALA A 17 -19.68 12.08 -8.14
CA ALA A 17 -18.23 12.15 -7.95
C ALA A 17 -17.45 12.53 -9.22
N GLY A 18 -17.97 12.19 -10.40
CA GLY A 18 -17.34 12.45 -11.69
C GLY A 18 -15.93 11.86 -11.75
N LYS A 19 -14.92 12.73 -11.88
CA LYS A 19 -13.49 12.34 -11.95
C LYS A 19 -12.84 12.08 -10.60
N LYS A 20 -13.48 12.44 -9.47
CA LYS A 20 -12.94 12.23 -8.12
C LYS A 20 -12.87 10.73 -7.80
N LEU A 21 -11.90 10.35 -6.97
CA LEU A 21 -11.86 9.02 -6.39
C LEU A 21 -12.95 8.91 -5.32
N VAL A 22 -13.74 7.85 -5.31
CA VAL A 22 -14.64 7.54 -4.18
C VAL A 22 -14.04 6.40 -3.38
N VAL A 23 -13.89 6.62 -2.07
CA VAL A 23 -13.42 5.63 -1.09
C VAL A 23 -14.61 5.25 -0.23
N VAL A 24 -14.95 3.97 -0.18
CA VAL A 24 -16.16 3.46 0.49
C VAL A 24 -15.76 2.47 1.56
N ASP A 25 -16.07 2.80 2.81
CA ASP A 25 -15.84 1.99 4.00
C ASP A 25 -17.08 1.15 4.33
N PHE A 26 -17.00 -0.16 4.09
CA PHE A 26 -18.02 -1.11 4.51
C PHE A 26 -17.67 -1.64 5.90
N PHE A 27 -18.44 -1.19 6.90
CA PHE A 27 -18.19 -1.41 8.33
C PHE A 27 -19.43 -2.01 9.02
N ALA A 28 -19.28 -2.39 10.28
CA ALA A 28 -20.40 -2.75 11.16
C ALA A 28 -20.16 -2.18 12.57
N VAL A 29 -21.23 -1.82 13.31
CA VAL A 29 -21.10 -1.17 14.63
C VAL A 29 -20.44 -2.07 15.70
N TRP A 30 -20.56 -3.39 15.55
CA TRP A 30 -19.94 -4.39 16.42
C TRP A 30 -18.50 -4.77 15.99
N CYS A 31 -18.02 -4.29 14.84
CA CYS A 31 -16.69 -4.61 14.31
C CYS A 31 -15.58 -3.84 15.07
N GLY A 32 -14.83 -4.55 15.93
CA GLY A 32 -13.67 -3.99 16.64
C GLY A 32 -12.60 -3.39 15.72
N PRO A 33 -12.12 -4.11 14.68
CA PRO A 33 -11.15 -3.58 13.71
C PRO A 33 -11.61 -2.33 12.97
N CYS A 34 -12.92 -2.17 12.74
CA CYS A 34 -13.50 -1.00 12.08
C CYS A 34 -13.35 0.26 12.95
N LYS A 35 -13.60 0.14 14.26
CA LYS A 35 -13.40 1.24 15.23
C LYS A 35 -11.94 1.68 15.32
N MET A 36 -11.00 0.77 15.12
CA MET A 36 -9.56 1.11 15.04
C MET A 36 -9.21 1.85 13.74
N LEU A 37 -9.92 1.56 12.64
CA LEU A 37 -9.69 2.18 11.33
C LEU A 37 -10.35 3.56 11.19
N GLU A 38 -11.46 3.80 11.89
CA GLU A 38 -12.28 5.03 11.80
C GLU A 38 -11.45 6.32 11.95
N GLY A 39 -10.59 6.39 12.98
CA GLY A 39 -9.70 7.52 13.22
C GLY A 39 -8.76 7.79 12.03
N PRO A 40 -7.84 6.86 11.69
CA PRO A 40 -6.95 6.97 10.55
C PRO A 40 -7.67 7.25 9.21
N LEU A 41 -8.81 6.62 8.96
CA LEU A 41 -9.57 6.83 7.73
C LEU A 41 -10.19 8.23 7.68
N HIS A 42 -10.64 8.76 8.82
CA HIS A 42 -11.06 10.15 8.92
C HIS A 42 -9.90 11.12 8.64
N GLU A 43 -8.67 10.82 9.07
CA GLU A 43 -7.49 11.63 8.71
C GLU A 43 -7.20 11.63 7.20
N LEU A 44 -7.25 10.45 6.57
CA LEU A 44 -7.14 10.32 5.12
C LEU A 44 -8.24 11.11 4.42
N SER A 45 -9.47 11.12 4.95
CA SER A 45 -10.57 11.91 4.38
C SER A 45 -10.32 13.42 4.41
N ARG A 46 -9.67 13.94 5.47
CA ARG A 46 -9.26 15.36 5.55
C ARG A 46 -8.10 15.66 4.61
N LYS A 47 -7.13 14.76 4.51
CA LYS A 47 -5.93 14.90 3.65
C LYS A 47 -6.26 14.89 2.16
N TYR A 48 -7.18 14.01 1.73
CA TYR A 48 -7.52 13.77 0.32
C TYR A 48 -8.89 14.33 -0.10
N GLY A 49 -9.64 15.00 0.78
CA GLY A 49 -11.01 15.46 0.51
C GLY A 49 -11.20 16.43 -0.67
N LYS A 50 -10.12 17.00 -1.23
CA LYS A 50 -10.17 17.81 -2.47
C LYS A 50 -10.45 16.94 -3.70
N GLY A 51 -9.61 15.92 -3.94
CA GLY A 51 -9.68 15.01 -5.09
C GLY A 51 -10.37 13.67 -4.84
N ALA A 52 -10.76 13.37 -3.59
CA ALA A 52 -11.45 12.16 -3.21
C ALA A 52 -12.68 12.43 -2.30
N ILE A 53 -13.69 11.56 -2.40
CA ILE A 53 -14.91 11.54 -1.60
C ILE A 53 -14.87 10.29 -0.72
N PHE A 54 -15.20 10.43 0.57
CA PHE A 54 -15.18 9.32 1.53
C PHE A 54 -16.59 9.03 2.06
N LEU A 55 -17.06 7.84 1.75
CA LEU A 55 -18.37 7.31 2.11
C LEU A 55 -18.23 6.16 3.12
N GLN A 56 -19.28 5.94 3.91
CA GLN A 56 -19.40 4.79 4.81
C GLN A 56 -20.71 4.07 4.54
N VAL A 57 -20.70 2.73 4.64
CA VAL A 57 -21.87 1.87 4.51
C VAL A 57 -21.88 0.92 5.70
N ASP A 58 -22.92 1.00 6.51
CA ASP A 58 -23.17 -0.01 7.55
C ASP A 58 -23.78 -1.25 6.89
N VAL A 59 -23.06 -2.38 6.93
CA VAL A 59 -23.48 -3.62 6.27
C VAL A 59 -24.73 -4.24 6.90
N ASP A 60 -25.03 -3.92 8.16
CA ASP A 60 -26.25 -4.39 8.83
C ASP A 60 -27.48 -3.59 8.38
N GLN A 61 -27.31 -2.28 8.11
CA GLN A 61 -28.38 -1.39 7.64
C GLN A 61 -28.61 -1.45 6.11
N SER A 62 -27.57 -1.77 5.33
CA SER A 62 -27.61 -1.82 3.86
C SER A 62 -27.03 -3.14 3.35
N SER A 63 -27.58 -4.25 3.84
CA SER A 63 -27.14 -5.61 3.51
C SER A 63 -27.34 -5.98 2.03
N ASP A 64 -28.33 -5.39 1.36
CA ASP A 64 -28.54 -5.47 -0.10
C ASP A 64 -27.34 -4.86 -0.85
N LEU A 65 -26.90 -3.68 -0.43
CA LEU A 65 -25.78 -2.96 -1.02
C LEU A 65 -24.47 -3.71 -0.73
N ALA A 66 -24.22 -4.11 0.52
CA ALA A 66 -23.05 -4.89 0.89
C ALA A 66 -22.96 -6.21 0.10
N GLY A 67 -24.10 -6.90 -0.09
CA GLY A 67 -24.22 -8.08 -0.93
C GLY A 67 -23.88 -7.81 -2.40
N ARG A 68 -24.50 -6.77 -3.00
CA ARG A 68 -24.27 -6.31 -4.38
C ARG A 68 -22.81 -5.94 -4.63
N MET A 69 -22.16 -5.29 -3.67
CA MET A 69 -20.76 -4.87 -3.77
C MET A 69 -19.75 -5.98 -3.43
N GLY A 70 -20.23 -7.20 -3.12
CA GLY A 70 -19.38 -8.37 -2.88
C GLY A 70 -18.64 -8.36 -1.55
N VAL A 71 -19.10 -7.59 -0.56
CA VAL A 71 -18.47 -7.52 0.76
C VAL A 71 -18.62 -8.86 1.48
N ARG A 72 -17.53 -9.34 2.10
CA ARG A 72 -17.47 -10.64 2.82
C ARG A 72 -16.81 -10.56 4.21
N ALA A 73 -16.15 -9.46 4.52
CA ALA A 73 -15.50 -9.20 5.80
C ALA A 73 -15.47 -7.69 6.07
N MET A 74 -15.33 -7.29 7.35
CA MET A 74 -15.32 -5.88 7.75
C MET A 74 -14.04 -5.56 8.56
N PRO A 75 -13.41 -4.40 8.35
CA PRO A 75 -13.73 -3.42 7.32
C PRO A 75 -13.34 -3.94 5.93
N THR A 76 -14.10 -3.57 4.90
CA THR A 76 -13.68 -3.65 3.50
C THR A 76 -13.73 -2.25 2.91
N ILE A 77 -12.61 -1.76 2.39
CA ILE A 77 -12.52 -0.46 1.73
C ILE A 77 -12.51 -0.68 0.22
N GLN A 78 -13.52 -0.18 -0.50
CA GLN A 78 -13.57 -0.25 -1.96
C GLN A 78 -13.34 1.13 -2.60
N PHE A 79 -12.68 1.13 -3.75
CA PHE A 79 -12.28 2.34 -4.46
C PHE A 79 -12.98 2.42 -5.82
N PHE A 80 -13.60 3.56 -6.13
CA PHE A 80 -14.31 3.79 -7.38
C PHE A 80 -13.83 5.04 -8.10
N LYS A 81 -13.77 4.97 -9.43
CA LYS A 81 -13.48 6.12 -10.29
C LYS A 81 -14.34 6.01 -11.55
N ASN A 82 -14.98 7.10 -11.97
CA ASN A 82 -15.97 7.09 -13.06
C ASN A 82 -17.03 5.97 -12.87
N SER A 83 -17.59 5.84 -11.66
CA SER A 83 -18.53 4.78 -11.25
C SER A 83 -18.06 3.32 -11.38
N SER A 84 -16.78 3.08 -11.68
CA SER A 84 -16.21 1.73 -11.83
C SER A 84 -15.30 1.39 -10.64
N LYS A 85 -15.35 0.15 -10.12
CA LYS A 85 -14.44 -0.30 -9.05
C LYS A 85 -13.02 -0.43 -9.59
N VAL A 86 -12.07 0.28 -8.98
CA VAL A 86 -10.65 0.29 -9.38
C VAL A 86 -9.73 -0.48 -8.41
N GLY A 87 -10.23 -0.84 -7.23
CA GLY A 87 -9.49 -1.66 -6.26
C GLY A 87 -10.27 -1.85 -4.96
N GLU A 88 -9.72 -2.66 -4.06
CA GLU A 88 -10.23 -2.86 -2.70
C GLU A 88 -9.12 -3.27 -1.72
N VAL A 89 -9.36 -3.06 -0.42
CA VAL A 89 -8.56 -3.55 0.70
C VAL A 89 -9.51 -4.21 1.69
N VAL A 90 -9.19 -5.42 2.13
CA VAL A 90 -9.92 -6.11 3.20
C VAL A 90 -9.08 -6.06 4.47
N GLY A 91 -9.69 -5.59 5.57
CA GLY A 91 -9.02 -5.38 6.86
C GLY A 91 -8.46 -3.97 7.07
N PRO A 92 -8.02 -3.65 8.30
CA PRO A 92 -7.66 -2.28 8.72
C PRO A 92 -6.23 -1.85 8.30
N ASP A 93 -5.80 -2.15 7.07
CA ASP A 93 -4.47 -1.75 6.58
C ASP A 93 -4.48 -0.33 6.02
N VAL A 94 -4.23 0.65 6.91
CA VAL A 94 -4.11 2.07 6.58
C VAL A 94 -3.06 2.34 5.49
N GLY A 95 -1.97 1.56 5.46
CA GLY A 95 -0.89 1.74 4.49
C GLY A 95 -1.28 1.30 3.09
N ALA A 96 -1.99 0.16 2.98
CA ALA A 96 -2.58 -0.30 1.72
C ALA A 96 -3.67 0.67 1.22
N ILE A 97 -4.53 1.15 2.12
CA ILE A 97 -5.59 2.13 1.82
C ILE A 97 -4.98 3.42 1.26
N GLU A 98 -4.01 4.03 1.95
CA GLU A 98 -3.38 5.26 1.45
C GLU A 98 -2.61 5.03 0.14
N SER A 99 -2.00 3.86 -0.05
CA SER A 99 -1.30 3.52 -1.30
C SER A 99 -2.26 3.48 -2.49
N LEU A 100 -3.44 2.86 -2.34
CA LEU A 100 -4.47 2.84 -3.39
C LEU A 100 -5.13 4.21 -3.61
N ILE A 101 -5.28 5.02 -2.55
CA ILE A 101 -5.66 6.43 -2.72
C ILE A 101 -4.65 7.12 -3.63
N LYS A 102 -3.36 7.12 -3.28
CA LYS A 102 -2.29 7.78 -4.07
C LYS A 102 -2.25 7.29 -5.53
N GLN A 103 -2.48 6.01 -5.78
CA GLN A 103 -2.50 5.44 -7.13
C GLN A 103 -3.64 5.96 -8.02
N HIS A 104 -4.83 6.22 -7.44
CA HIS A 104 -6.03 6.61 -8.21
C HIS A 104 -6.50 8.04 -7.98
N TYR A 105 -5.90 8.76 -7.02
CA TYR A 105 -6.16 10.16 -6.73
C TYR A 105 -5.95 11.04 -7.96
N VAL A 106 -6.81 12.03 -8.14
CA VAL A 106 -6.57 13.12 -9.09
C VAL A 106 -6.16 14.32 -8.25
N GLU A 107 -4.93 14.79 -8.42
CA GLU A 107 -4.60 16.15 -7.99
C GLU A 107 -5.40 17.13 -8.87
N LEU A 108 -6.48 17.64 -8.29
CA LEU A 108 -7.25 18.74 -8.88
C LEU A 108 -6.48 20.04 -8.62
N ASP A 109 -5.49 20.25 -9.49
CA ASP A 109 -4.74 21.46 -9.80
C ASP A 109 -3.98 22.17 -8.67
N ALA A 110 -2.67 21.90 -8.63
CA ALA A 110 -1.68 22.93 -8.35
C ALA A 110 -1.07 23.42 -9.68
N PHE A 111 -1.71 24.42 -10.29
CA PHE A 111 -1.19 25.29 -11.36
C PHE A 111 -0.27 24.64 -12.43
N SER A 112 -0.89 24.13 -13.51
CA SER A 112 -0.17 23.88 -14.77
C SER A 112 0.31 25.19 -15.41
N GLY A 113 1.52 25.62 -15.06
CA GLY A 113 2.21 26.72 -15.72
C GLY A 113 3.73 26.55 -15.67
N SER A 114 4.37 26.45 -16.84
CA SER A 114 5.82 26.33 -16.99
C SER A 114 6.52 27.65 -16.63
N GLY A 115 6.61 27.96 -15.34
CA GLY A 115 7.25 29.14 -14.79
C GLY A 115 8.77 29.11 -14.95
N LYS A 116 9.28 29.52 -16.11
CA LYS A 116 10.71 29.73 -16.38
C LYS A 116 11.22 30.88 -15.49
N ARG A 117 11.88 30.56 -14.38
CA ARG A 117 12.54 31.58 -13.53
C ARG A 117 13.77 32.15 -14.25
N LEU A 118 13.62 33.30 -14.88
CA LEU A 118 14.71 34.23 -15.17
C LEU A 118 14.91 35.13 -13.93
N GLY A 119 16.14 35.27 -13.44
CA GLY A 119 16.42 36.13 -12.29
C GLY A 119 17.61 35.69 -11.43
N GLU A 120 18.81 35.77 -12.00
CA GLU A 120 20.07 36.01 -11.27
C GLU A 120 19.91 37.30 -10.40
N VAL A 121 20.53 37.49 -9.24
CA VAL A 121 21.95 37.35 -8.88
C VAL A 121 22.18 37.17 -7.37
N SER A 122 23.21 36.37 -7.02
CA SER A 122 24.39 36.64 -6.16
C SER A 122 24.29 37.49 -4.86
N ALA A 123 25.11 37.29 -3.80
CA ALA A 123 26.39 36.56 -3.69
C ALA A 123 26.74 36.14 -2.23
N ALA A 124 27.60 35.11 -2.08
CA ALA A 124 28.61 34.86 -1.02
C ALA A 124 28.17 34.87 0.49
N ASN A 125 28.80 34.20 1.47
CA ASN A 125 30.00 33.34 1.61
C ASN A 125 29.83 32.53 2.94
N THR A 126 30.60 31.52 3.39
CA THR A 126 31.83 30.80 2.99
C THR A 126 31.67 29.29 3.32
N ASN A 127 32.62 28.43 2.92
CA ASN A 127 32.87 27.10 3.52
C ASN A 127 34.18 27.13 4.35
N PRO A 128 34.36 26.22 5.33
CA PRO A 128 35.23 25.07 5.07
C PRO A 128 34.73 23.70 5.57
N VAL A 129 35.19 22.67 4.85
CA VAL A 129 35.03 21.20 5.03
C VAL A 129 36.15 20.63 5.96
N PRO A 130 36.27 19.30 6.26
CA PRO A 130 35.35 18.16 6.06
C PRO A 130 35.19 17.20 7.27
N HIS A 131 34.19 16.30 7.20
CA HIS A 131 34.37 14.91 7.64
C HIS A 131 33.53 13.96 6.77
N ASP A 132 34.22 13.01 6.13
CA ASP A 132 33.73 11.82 5.41
C ASP A 132 32.88 10.91 6.36
N VAL A 133 31.98 10.01 5.94
CA VAL A 133 32.03 9.05 4.81
C VAL A 133 30.62 8.76 4.24
N SER A 134 30.53 8.66 2.91
CA SER A 134 29.66 7.79 2.07
C SER A 134 28.43 7.09 2.72
N SER A 135 27.22 7.12 2.15
CA SER A 135 26.92 6.28 0.96
C SER A 135 25.56 6.56 0.29
N SER A 136 25.61 6.81 -1.02
CA SER A 136 24.61 6.42 -2.03
C SER A 136 23.11 6.63 -1.74
N ASN A 137 22.65 7.87 -1.80
CA ASN A 137 21.25 8.18 -2.11
C ASN A 137 21.04 8.06 -3.65
N ARG A 138 20.99 6.83 -4.19
CA ARG A 138 20.76 6.60 -5.63
C ARG A 138 19.27 6.76 -5.96
N GLN A 139 19.00 7.58 -6.97
CA GLN A 139 17.71 7.67 -7.63
C GLN A 139 17.27 6.30 -8.16
N PHE A 140 16.17 5.76 -7.64
CA PHE A 140 15.46 4.66 -8.29
C PHE A 140 14.58 5.21 -9.42
N ASN A 141 15.22 5.38 -10.57
CA ASN A 141 14.57 5.54 -11.88
C ASN A 141 15.04 4.38 -12.78
N GLU A 142 14.87 3.15 -12.30
CA GLU A 142 15.12 1.94 -13.10
C GLU A 142 13.81 1.47 -13.75
N LYS A 143 13.91 1.10 -15.03
CA LYS A 143 12.81 0.45 -15.74
C LYS A 143 12.54 -0.88 -15.07
N LEU A 144 11.32 -1.06 -14.55
CA LEU A 144 10.82 -2.38 -14.19
C LEU A 144 10.87 -3.28 -15.42
N GLU A 145 11.67 -4.33 -15.36
CA GLU A 145 11.74 -5.37 -16.38
C GLU A 145 10.56 -6.33 -16.24
N GLU A 146 10.19 -7.01 -17.33
CA GLU A 146 8.99 -7.87 -17.39
C GLU A 146 9.03 -9.06 -16.41
N ASN A 147 10.19 -9.38 -15.83
CA ASN A 147 10.40 -10.45 -14.86
C ASN A 147 10.63 -9.95 -13.41
N ASP A 148 10.49 -8.66 -13.14
CA ASP A 148 10.69 -8.09 -11.79
C ASP A 148 9.53 -8.41 -10.85
N CYS A 149 9.89 -8.90 -9.66
CA CYS A 149 8.98 -9.37 -8.62
C CYS A 149 9.19 -8.55 -7.35
N LEU A 150 8.18 -7.79 -6.95
CA LEU A 150 8.24 -6.95 -5.76
C LEU A 150 7.89 -7.77 -4.52
N ILE A 151 8.89 -8.05 -3.68
CA ILE A 151 8.71 -8.78 -2.43
C ILE A 151 8.66 -7.80 -1.27
N GLN A 152 7.55 -7.79 -0.53
CA GLN A 152 7.44 -7.10 0.76
C GLN A 152 7.75 -8.09 1.88
N ILE A 153 8.78 -7.81 2.68
CA ILE A 153 9.11 -8.59 3.87
C ILE A 153 8.79 -7.77 5.12
N ARG A 154 7.94 -8.32 5.99
CA ARG A 154 7.78 -7.83 7.37
C ARG A 154 8.89 -8.41 8.25
N LEU A 155 9.75 -7.54 8.76
CA LEU A 155 10.87 -7.89 9.63
C LEU A 155 10.43 -8.16 11.07
N MET A 156 11.30 -8.82 11.84
CA MET A 156 11.06 -9.18 13.25
C MET A 156 10.93 -7.97 14.20
N ASN A 157 11.43 -6.79 13.80
CA ASN A 157 11.25 -5.51 14.51
C ASN A 157 9.90 -4.83 14.18
N GLY A 158 9.09 -5.43 13.31
CA GLY A 158 7.81 -4.87 12.83
C GLY A 158 7.92 -3.99 11.58
N GLU A 159 9.12 -3.65 11.13
CA GLU A 159 9.39 -2.88 9.91
C GLU A 159 8.95 -3.64 8.66
N ASN A 160 8.55 -2.92 7.60
CA ASN A 160 8.27 -3.52 6.30
C ASN A 160 9.31 -3.02 5.30
N VAL A 161 10.16 -3.93 4.83
CA VAL A 161 11.09 -3.68 3.71
C VAL A 161 10.46 -4.17 2.42
N ARG A 162 10.80 -3.50 1.31
CA ARG A 162 10.40 -3.89 -0.05
C ARG A 162 11.65 -3.91 -0.91
N GLU A 163 11.79 -4.95 -1.72
CA GLU A 163 12.92 -5.13 -2.62
C GLU A 163 12.46 -5.80 -3.93
N LEU A 164 13.17 -5.51 -5.02
CA LEU A 164 12.94 -6.15 -6.31
C LEU A 164 13.84 -7.38 -6.47
N PHE A 165 13.22 -8.51 -6.76
CA PHE A 165 13.88 -9.77 -7.09
C PHE A 165 13.47 -10.20 -8.51
N LYS A 166 14.23 -11.06 -9.16
CA LYS A 166 13.81 -11.68 -10.43
C LYS A 166 12.93 -12.90 -10.14
N ALA A 167 12.02 -13.26 -11.06
CA ALA A 167 11.09 -14.37 -10.86
C ALA A 167 11.77 -15.74 -10.60
N ASP A 168 12.99 -15.92 -11.11
CA ASP A 168 13.88 -17.06 -10.96
C ASP A 168 14.81 -16.99 -9.74
N ASP A 169 14.81 -15.88 -8.98
CA ASP A 169 15.52 -15.80 -7.72
C ASP A 169 14.94 -16.78 -6.69
N THR A 170 15.80 -17.36 -5.86
CA THR A 170 15.42 -18.34 -4.83
C THR A 170 15.00 -17.69 -3.53
N ILE A 171 14.20 -18.41 -2.73
CA ILE A 171 13.86 -18.01 -1.35
C ILE A 171 15.12 -17.77 -0.51
N GLN A 172 16.19 -18.55 -0.74
CA GLN A 172 17.52 -18.35 -0.13
C GLN A 172 18.09 -16.94 -0.36
N LYS A 173 17.94 -16.37 -1.57
CA LYS A 173 18.38 -14.99 -1.86
C LYS A 173 17.62 -13.94 -1.05
N VAL A 174 16.33 -14.19 -0.79
CA VAL A 174 15.51 -13.34 0.11
C VAL A 174 15.98 -13.47 1.56
N TYR A 175 16.35 -14.67 2.02
CA TYR A 175 16.97 -14.85 3.34
C TYR A 175 18.27 -14.04 3.48
N GLU A 176 19.14 -14.05 2.48
CA GLU A 176 20.41 -13.31 2.50
C GLU A 176 20.19 -11.79 2.52
N PHE A 177 19.23 -11.29 1.73
CA PHE A 177 18.79 -9.90 1.80
C PHE A 177 18.30 -9.53 3.21
N VAL A 178 17.39 -10.32 3.79
CA VAL A 178 16.86 -10.06 5.16
C VAL A 178 17.98 -10.10 6.20
N ALA A 179 18.90 -11.07 6.12
CA ALA A 179 20.06 -11.19 7.01
C ALA A 179 20.94 -9.94 6.96
N SER A 180 21.20 -9.41 5.77
CA SER A 180 21.97 -8.16 5.58
C SER A 180 21.27 -6.94 6.19
N LYS A 181 19.93 -6.87 6.15
CA LYS A 181 19.15 -5.76 6.73
C LYS A 181 19.06 -5.82 8.25
N VAL A 182 18.91 -7.01 8.83
CA VAL A 182 18.76 -7.17 10.29
C VAL A 182 20.08 -7.33 11.04
N GLY A 183 21.21 -7.47 10.33
CA GLY A 183 22.53 -7.68 10.95
C GLY A 183 22.66 -9.01 11.69
N LYS A 184 21.90 -10.05 11.30
CA LYS A 184 21.90 -11.38 11.93
C LYS A 184 22.11 -12.49 10.90
N SER A 185 22.68 -13.60 11.35
CA SER A 185 22.77 -14.82 10.53
C SER A 185 21.39 -15.32 10.08
N THR A 186 21.30 -15.84 8.86
CA THR A 186 20.12 -16.53 8.32
C THR A 186 19.59 -17.65 9.23
N ASN A 187 20.42 -18.20 10.12
CA ASN A 187 19.96 -19.22 11.06
C ASN A 187 19.05 -18.66 12.18
N THR A 188 19.09 -17.36 12.51
CA THR A 188 18.31 -16.82 13.65
C THR A 188 16.84 -16.51 13.34
N PHE A 189 16.40 -16.70 12.09
CA PHE A 189 15.02 -16.43 11.69
C PHE A 189 14.50 -17.46 10.67
N ARG A 190 13.18 -17.48 10.47
CA ARG A 190 12.47 -18.19 9.40
C ARG A 190 11.68 -17.19 8.57
N LEU A 191 11.59 -17.39 7.26
CA LEU A 191 10.63 -16.72 6.40
C LEU A 191 9.34 -17.54 6.31
N SER A 192 8.20 -16.86 6.25
CA SER A 192 6.90 -17.47 5.97
C SER A 192 6.02 -16.57 5.11
N THR A 193 5.08 -17.14 4.36
CA THR A 193 3.98 -16.36 3.77
C THR A 193 3.01 -15.84 4.85
N SER A 194 2.25 -14.80 4.53
CA SER A 194 1.20 -14.26 5.41
C SER A 194 -0.03 -15.18 5.47
N PHE A 195 -0.60 -15.55 4.31
CA PHE A 195 -1.74 -16.45 4.20
C PHE A 195 -1.81 -17.13 2.81
N PRO A 196 -2.12 -18.45 2.71
CA PRO A 196 -2.04 -19.44 3.78
C PRO A 196 -0.58 -19.55 4.25
N ARG A 197 -0.35 -19.64 5.56
CA ARG A 197 1.02 -19.59 6.12
C ARG A 197 1.79 -20.86 5.78
N LYS A 198 2.84 -20.70 4.97
CA LYS A 198 3.86 -21.68 4.63
C LYS A 198 5.19 -21.24 5.24
N MET A 199 5.91 -22.14 5.89
CA MET A 199 7.27 -21.91 6.39
C MET A 199 8.30 -22.32 5.33
N TYR A 200 9.36 -21.54 5.16
CA TYR A 200 10.44 -21.84 4.22
C TYR A 200 11.67 -22.38 4.94
N GLU A 201 11.91 -23.69 4.84
CA GLU A 201 13.00 -24.40 5.52
C GLU A 201 13.60 -25.50 4.64
N GLY A 202 14.88 -25.81 4.83
CA GLY A 202 15.55 -26.92 4.15
C GLY A 202 15.50 -26.80 2.62
N ALA A 203 14.94 -27.82 1.96
CA ALA A 203 14.82 -27.86 0.50
C ALA A 203 13.94 -26.75 -0.09
N GLU A 204 12.97 -26.22 0.69
CA GLU A 204 12.10 -25.12 0.23
C GLU A 204 12.88 -23.81 0.00
N LEU A 205 14.09 -23.67 0.53
CA LEU A 205 14.96 -22.51 0.32
C LEU A 205 15.50 -22.42 -1.11
N GLN A 206 15.59 -23.56 -1.81
CA GLN A 206 16.13 -23.65 -3.18
C GLN A 206 15.06 -23.39 -4.24
N LYS A 207 13.79 -23.28 -3.86
CA LYS A 207 12.70 -22.96 -4.77
C LYS A 207 12.73 -21.49 -5.17
N THR A 208 12.32 -21.22 -6.40
CA THR A 208 12.22 -19.89 -6.98
C THR A 208 10.98 -19.14 -6.49
N LEU A 209 10.99 -17.81 -6.54
CA LEU A 209 9.83 -16.98 -6.24
C LEU A 209 8.62 -17.35 -7.13
N LYS A 210 8.88 -17.74 -8.39
CA LYS A 210 7.87 -18.22 -9.34
C LYS A 210 7.22 -19.55 -8.91
N GLU A 211 8.01 -20.54 -8.52
CA GLU A 211 7.49 -21.83 -8.02
C GLU A 211 6.65 -21.65 -6.74
N GLU A 212 6.98 -20.64 -5.94
CA GLU A 212 6.28 -20.31 -4.70
C GLU A 212 5.12 -19.31 -4.87
N ASN A 213 4.77 -18.96 -6.12
CA ASN A 213 3.68 -18.02 -6.46
C ASN A 213 3.83 -16.63 -5.80
N LEU A 214 5.07 -16.19 -5.55
CA LEU A 214 5.41 -14.87 -5.00
C LEU A 214 5.58 -13.81 -6.11
N THR A 215 5.18 -14.12 -7.33
CA THR A 215 5.33 -13.30 -8.55
C THR A 215 3.96 -12.85 -9.07
N PRO A 216 3.78 -11.61 -9.54
CA PRO A 216 4.76 -10.52 -9.61
C PRO A 216 4.90 -9.74 -8.29
N ARG A 217 4.10 -10.08 -7.27
CA ARG A 217 4.18 -9.48 -5.92
C ARG A 217 4.02 -10.55 -4.86
N GLY A 218 4.94 -10.57 -3.91
CA GLY A 218 4.96 -11.54 -2.81
C GLY A 218 4.97 -10.85 -1.45
N GLN A 219 4.40 -11.50 -0.44
CA GLN A 219 4.46 -11.07 0.95
C GLN A 219 5.08 -12.16 1.83
N LEU A 220 6.14 -11.79 2.53
CA LEU A 220 6.84 -12.67 3.46
C LEU A 220 6.95 -12.02 4.85
N ILE A 221 7.11 -12.85 5.87
CA ILE A 221 7.27 -12.46 7.27
C ILE A 221 8.53 -13.15 7.80
N ALA A 222 9.49 -12.37 8.29
CA ALA A 222 10.65 -12.87 9.00
C ALA A 222 10.33 -12.98 10.50
N MET A 223 10.30 -14.22 11.00
CA MET A 223 10.04 -14.55 12.41
C MET A 223 11.31 -15.07 13.06
N ALA A 224 11.55 -14.79 14.34
CA ALA A 224 12.64 -15.42 15.07
C ALA A 224 12.50 -16.96 15.10
N LYS A 225 13.63 -17.68 15.11
CA LYS A 225 13.66 -19.12 15.38
C LYS A 225 13.54 -19.44 16.86
#